data_AF-A0A1M7LWE6-F1
#
_entry.id   AF-A0A1M7LWE6-F1
#
_cell.length_a   1.000
_cell.length_b   1.000
_cell.length_c   1.000
_cell.angle_alpha   90.00
_cell.angle_beta   90.00
_cell.angle_gamma   90.00
#
_symmetry.space_group_name_H-M   'P 1'
#
loop_
_entity.id
_entity.type
_entity.pdbx_description
1 polymer ?
#
loop_
_entity_poly.entity_id
_entity_poly.type
_entity_poly.pdbx_seq_one_letter_code
_entity_poly.pdbx_strand_id
1 'polypeptide(L)'
;MKKLVFLLLVPVIFWSCKKSGSSVDTKLTVARQLAGNWTTPNPVTFYYSSDGCGGYSRYSSFKMKVNWQITSTSDNSISVTWSLVSIGGQTIVGSNCGLGAPPITFPQDFVGIVTGSKFSMDQNQALQGVFNFTTDNITGTMSEKDCLIYCSGYSTDQNTFILTRVN
;
A
#
# COMPACT_ATOMS: atom_id res chain seq x y z
N MET A 1 72.29 52.68 29.22
CA MET A 1 71.12 52.03 29.83
C MET A 1 70.24 51.48 28.71
N LYS A 2 70.24 50.16 28.46
CA LYS A 2 69.45 49.51 27.40
C LYS A 2 68.19 48.91 28.03
N LYS A 3 67.01 49.38 27.60
CA LYS A 3 65.71 48.83 28.02
C LYS A 3 65.41 47.58 27.19
N LEU A 4 65.32 46.43 27.87
CA LEU A 4 64.88 45.15 27.31
C LEU A 4 63.36 45.09 27.42
N VAL A 5 62.65 45.04 26.30
CA VAL A 5 61.19 44.86 26.26
C VAL A 5 60.91 43.36 26.12
N PHE A 6 60.38 42.75 27.18
CA PHE A 6 59.91 41.36 27.18
C PHE A 6 58.49 41.33 26.60
N LEU A 7 58.34 40.78 25.40
CA LEU A 7 57.04 40.48 24.80
C LEU A 7 56.54 39.12 25.35
N LEU A 8 55.47 39.15 26.14
CA LEU A 8 54.77 37.95 26.61
C LEU A 8 53.83 37.44 25.51
N LEU A 9 54.13 36.26 24.95
CA LEU A 9 53.26 35.49 24.07
C LEU A 9 52.32 34.62 24.91
N VAL A 10 51.03 34.94 24.90
CA VAL A 10 49.97 34.12 25.52
C VAL A 10 49.49 33.08 24.50
N PRO A 11 49.54 31.77 24.79
CA PRO A 11 48.99 30.77 23.89
C PRO A 11 47.46 30.71 24.02
N VAL A 12 46.76 30.94 22.90
CA VAL A 12 45.32 30.75 22.76
C VAL A 12 45.05 29.25 22.58
N ILE A 13 44.48 28.61 23.60
CA ILE A 13 44.06 27.21 23.54
C ILE A 13 42.74 27.15 22.76
N PHE A 14 42.81 26.81 21.47
CA PHE A 14 41.63 26.50 20.66
C PHE A 14 41.00 25.19 21.15
N TRP A 15 39.96 25.31 21.95
CA TRP A 15 39.11 24.19 22.35
C TRP A 15 38.27 23.77 21.15
N SER A 16 38.80 22.84 20.34
CA SER A 16 38.07 22.22 19.25
C SER A 16 37.00 21.29 19.83
N CYS A 17 35.80 21.82 19.97
CA CYS A 17 34.61 21.04 20.29
C CYS A 17 34.30 20.16 19.07
N LYS A 18 34.74 18.89 19.09
CA LYS A 18 34.35 17.90 18.09
C LYS A 18 32.85 17.70 18.22
N LYS A 19 32.07 18.36 17.36
CA LYS A 19 30.67 18.06 17.13
C LYS A 19 30.62 16.62 16.62
N SER A 20 30.31 15.68 17.50
CA SER A 20 29.99 14.31 17.12
C SER A 20 28.73 14.40 16.26
N GLY A 21 28.92 14.50 14.96
CA GLY A 21 27.86 14.36 13.98
C GLY A 21 27.38 12.93 14.04
N SER A 22 26.48 12.62 14.97
CA SER A 22 25.59 11.49 14.82
C SER A 22 24.80 11.80 13.55
N SER A 23 25.25 11.25 12.42
CA SER A 23 24.41 11.08 11.25
C SER A 23 23.20 10.30 11.74
N VAL A 24 22.09 10.99 11.98
CA VAL A 24 20.81 10.33 12.18
C VAL A 24 20.62 9.53 10.90
N ASP A 25 20.80 8.21 11.00
CA ASP A 25 20.48 7.29 9.92
C ASP A 25 18.97 7.35 9.77
N THR A 26 18.49 8.33 8.98
CA THR A 26 17.08 8.54 8.64
C THR A 26 16.62 7.51 7.63
N LYS A 27 17.07 6.26 7.77
CA LYS A 27 16.55 5.15 7.00
C LYS A 27 15.06 5.03 7.30
N LEU A 28 14.24 5.50 6.36
CA LEU A 28 12.79 5.40 6.46
C LEU A 28 12.43 3.94 6.74
N THR A 29 11.52 3.74 7.69
CA THR A 29 10.95 2.42 7.95
C THR A 29 10.31 1.90 6.67
N VAL A 30 10.22 0.59 6.55
CA VAL A 30 9.68 -0.04 5.35
C VAL A 30 8.23 0.41 5.09
N ALA A 31 7.41 0.52 6.14
CA ALA A 31 6.06 1.08 6.01
C ALA A 31 6.05 2.55 5.55
N ARG A 32 7.01 3.38 5.99
CA ARG A 32 7.16 4.76 5.52
C ARG A 32 7.55 4.85 4.05
N GLN A 33 8.32 3.91 3.53
CA GLN A 33 8.64 3.84 2.10
C GLN A 33 7.39 3.54 1.26
N LEU A 34 6.45 2.76 1.78
CA LEU A 34 5.20 2.39 1.09
C LEU A 34 4.11 3.49 1.18
N ALA A 35 4.16 4.35 2.19
CA ALA A 35 3.19 5.42 2.36
C ALA A 35 3.14 6.38 1.15
N GLY A 36 1.95 6.86 0.81
CA GLY A 36 1.70 7.73 -0.33
C GLY A 36 0.41 7.41 -1.08
N ASN A 37 0.21 8.09 -2.20
CA ASN A 37 -0.89 7.86 -3.11
C ASN A 37 -0.45 6.95 -4.26
N TRP A 38 -1.31 6.01 -4.60
CA TRP A 38 -1.07 4.98 -5.59
C TRP A 38 -2.29 4.86 -6.49
N THR A 39 -2.08 4.53 -7.76
CA THR A 39 -3.18 4.38 -8.73
C THR A 39 -2.90 3.23 -9.66
N THR A 40 -3.95 2.54 -10.11
CA THR A 40 -3.80 1.58 -11.21
C THR A 40 -3.53 2.36 -12.51
N PRO A 41 -2.41 2.13 -13.22
CA PRO A 41 -2.09 2.88 -14.44
C PRO A 41 -3.12 2.59 -15.55
N ASN A 42 -3.61 1.35 -15.60
CA ASN A 42 -4.66 0.88 -16.49
C ASN A 42 -5.79 0.22 -15.69
N PRO A 43 -7.05 0.22 -16.18
CA PRO A 43 -8.13 -0.51 -15.52
C PRO A 43 -7.81 -2.00 -15.35
N VAL A 44 -7.94 -2.50 -14.12
CA VAL A 44 -7.70 -3.90 -13.75
C VAL A 44 -8.99 -4.69 -13.86
N THR A 45 -8.92 -5.92 -14.36
CA THR A 45 -10.09 -6.81 -14.42
C THR A 45 -10.31 -7.45 -13.06
N PHE A 46 -11.50 -7.23 -12.51
CA PHE A 46 -12.00 -7.89 -11.32
C PHE A 46 -13.07 -8.90 -11.71
N TYR A 47 -13.10 -10.00 -10.99
CA TYR A 47 -14.08 -11.06 -11.12
C TYR A 47 -14.92 -11.11 -9.86
N TYR A 48 -16.24 -11.01 -10.02
CA TYR A 48 -17.17 -11.31 -8.97
C TYR A 48 -17.47 -12.80 -8.94
N SER A 49 -17.33 -13.39 -7.76
CA SER A 49 -17.67 -14.79 -7.51
C SER A 49 -18.68 -14.91 -6.38
N SER A 50 -19.54 -15.93 -6.43
CA SER A 50 -20.45 -16.26 -5.34
C SER A 50 -20.79 -17.76 -5.31
N ASP A 51 -21.25 -18.28 -4.18
CA ASP A 51 -21.78 -19.64 -4.05
C ASP A 51 -23.32 -19.71 -4.06
N GLY A 52 -24.02 -18.58 -4.29
CA GLY A 52 -25.49 -18.52 -4.32
C GLY A 52 -26.18 -19.40 -5.37
N CYS A 53 -25.40 -20.03 -6.25
CA CYS A 53 -25.87 -20.89 -7.35
C CYS A 53 -25.41 -22.36 -7.18
N GLY A 54 -24.99 -22.74 -5.97
CA GLY A 54 -24.56 -24.10 -5.62
C GLY A 54 -23.05 -24.32 -5.54
N GLY A 55 -22.23 -23.38 -6.04
CA GLY A 55 -20.77 -23.45 -5.91
C GLY A 55 -20.09 -22.09 -6.12
N TYR A 56 -18.96 -21.87 -5.43
CA TYR A 56 -18.23 -20.60 -5.50
C TYR A 56 -17.55 -20.44 -6.86
N SER A 57 -18.18 -19.70 -7.76
CA SER A 57 -17.75 -19.55 -9.15
C SER A 57 -17.88 -18.11 -9.64
N ARG A 58 -17.10 -17.75 -10.67
CA ARG A 58 -17.10 -16.41 -11.29
C ARG A 58 -18.37 -16.21 -12.10
N TYR A 59 -19.14 -15.16 -11.83
CA TYR A 59 -20.37 -14.83 -12.59
C TYR A 59 -20.25 -13.58 -13.44
N SER A 60 -19.48 -12.60 -12.98
CA SER A 60 -19.28 -11.38 -13.73
C SER A 60 -17.84 -10.90 -13.61
N SER A 61 -17.42 -10.10 -14.58
CA SER A 61 -16.17 -9.38 -14.53
C SER A 61 -16.40 -7.92 -14.89
N PHE A 62 -15.59 -7.03 -14.37
CA PHE A 62 -15.61 -5.61 -14.70
C PHE A 62 -14.19 -5.06 -14.61
N LYS A 63 -13.95 -3.95 -15.31
CA LYS A 63 -12.67 -3.25 -15.29
C LYS A 63 -12.78 -2.07 -14.35
N MET A 64 -11.88 -2.00 -13.37
CA MET A 64 -11.81 -0.90 -12.40
C MET A 64 -10.49 -0.17 -12.51
N LYS A 65 -10.56 1.15 -12.51
CA LYS A 65 -9.44 2.00 -12.15
C LYS A 65 -9.61 2.42 -10.69
N VAL A 66 -8.59 2.23 -9.87
CA VAL A 66 -8.66 2.50 -8.43
C VAL A 66 -7.47 3.32 -7.95
N ASN A 67 -7.68 4.02 -6.84
CA ASN A 67 -6.66 4.75 -6.11
C ASN A 67 -6.53 4.18 -4.71
N TRP A 68 -5.30 4.03 -4.24
CA TRP A 68 -5.01 3.71 -2.85
C TRP A 68 -4.28 4.87 -2.19
N GLN A 69 -4.76 5.27 -1.02
CA GLN A 69 -4.02 6.13 -0.12
C GLN A 69 -3.47 5.27 1.01
N ILE A 70 -2.14 5.14 1.07
CA ILE A 70 -1.45 4.34 2.09
C ILE A 70 -0.84 5.27 3.13
N THR A 71 -1.16 5.03 4.40
CA THR A 71 -0.56 5.73 5.54
C THR A 71 0.19 4.74 6.43
N SER A 72 1.38 5.09 6.88
CA SER A 72 2.12 4.29 7.88
C SER A 72 1.55 4.57 9.26
N THR A 73 1.15 3.51 9.96
CA THR A 73 0.61 3.58 11.33
C THR A 73 1.63 3.10 12.37
N SER A 74 2.59 2.27 11.95
CA SER A 74 3.77 1.87 12.73
C SER A 74 4.95 1.55 11.79
N ASP A 75 6.07 1.07 12.32
CA ASP A 75 7.24 0.65 11.53
C ASP A 75 6.92 -0.43 10.49
N ASN A 76 5.98 -1.33 10.81
CA ASN A 76 5.57 -2.48 10.01
C ASN A 76 4.06 -2.54 9.77
N SER A 77 3.31 -1.47 10.06
CA SER A 77 1.86 -1.42 9.88
C SER A 77 1.46 -0.24 9.01
N ILE A 78 0.46 -0.46 8.18
CA ILE A 78 -0.13 0.55 7.29
C ILE A 78 -1.66 0.53 7.39
N SER A 79 -2.29 1.65 7.07
CA SER A 79 -3.70 1.73 6.70
C SER A 79 -3.79 2.06 5.21
N VAL A 80 -4.71 1.40 4.51
CA VAL A 80 -4.94 1.57 3.08
C VAL A 80 -6.39 1.96 2.87
N THR A 81 -6.63 3.15 2.34
CA THR A 81 -7.96 3.56 1.87
C THR A 81 -8.03 3.37 0.36
N TRP A 82 -8.92 2.49 -0.08
CA TRP A 82 -9.22 2.23 -1.48
C TRP A 82 -10.39 3.09 -1.93
N SER A 83 -10.19 3.83 -3.01
CA SER A 83 -11.25 4.58 -3.71
C SER A 83 -11.37 4.17 -5.17
N LEU A 84 -12.60 4.10 -5.68
CA LEU A 84 -12.88 3.87 -7.09
C LEU A 84 -12.67 5.14 -7.90
N VAL A 85 -11.93 5.04 -9.00
CA VAL A 85 -11.76 6.13 -9.98
C VAL A 85 -12.76 5.96 -11.11
N SER A 86 -12.85 4.76 -11.68
CA SER A 86 -13.83 4.44 -12.71
C SER A 86 -14.12 2.95 -12.77
N ILE A 87 -15.30 2.61 -13.27
CA ILE A 87 -15.73 1.23 -13.52
C ILE A 87 -16.35 1.13 -14.91
N GLY A 88 -16.11 0.03 -15.61
CA GLY A 88 -16.73 -0.24 -16.90
C GLY A 88 -16.44 -1.63 -17.42
N GLY A 89 -16.88 -1.92 -18.65
CA GLY A 89 -16.61 -3.20 -19.32
C GLY A 89 -17.18 -4.42 -18.60
N GLN A 90 -18.35 -4.27 -17.97
CA GLN A 90 -19.00 -5.38 -17.30
C GLN A 90 -19.31 -6.49 -18.31
N THR A 91 -18.94 -7.71 -17.99
CA THR A 91 -19.23 -8.92 -18.76
C THR A 91 -19.78 -9.98 -17.81
N ILE A 92 -20.84 -10.68 -18.21
CA ILE A 92 -21.33 -11.84 -17.49
C ILE A 92 -20.54 -13.05 -17.99
N VAL A 93 -19.82 -13.71 -17.08
CA VAL A 93 -18.89 -14.81 -17.39
C VAL A 93 -19.47 -16.19 -17.04
N GLY A 94 -20.56 -16.25 -16.25
CA GLY A 94 -21.17 -17.49 -15.74
C GLY A 94 -22.70 -17.52 -15.81
N SER A 95 -23.27 -18.73 -15.74
CA SER A 95 -24.65 -19.06 -16.12
C SER A 95 -25.75 -18.49 -15.22
N ASN A 96 -26.84 -18.02 -15.85
CA ASN A 96 -28.28 -17.99 -15.48
C ASN A 96 -28.75 -17.74 -14.03
N CYS A 97 -27.87 -17.41 -13.09
CA CYS A 97 -28.27 -17.33 -11.70
C CYS A 97 -29.13 -16.10 -11.37
N GLY A 98 -29.36 -15.22 -12.36
CA GLY A 98 -30.19 -14.02 -12.21
C GLY A 98 -29.66 -13.01 -11.19
N LEU A 99 -28.51 -13.29 -10.57
CA LEU A 99 -27.82 -12.39 -9.67
C LEU A 99 -27.32 -11.22 -10.53
N GLY A 100 -27.90 -10.04 -10.29
CA GLY A 100 -27.46 -8.80 -10.92
C GLY A 100 -26.00 -8.48 -10.61
N ALA A 101 -25.50 -7.39 -11.17
CA ALA A 101 -24.22 -6.85 -10.73
C ALA A 101 -24.31 -6.60 -9.22
N PRO A 102 -23.41 -7.18 -8.41
CA PRO A 102 -23.39 -6.88 -6.99
C PRO A 102 -23.11 -5.38 -6.79
N PRO A 103 -23.67 -4.76 -5.73
CA PRO A 103 -23.23 -3.44 -5.35
C PRO A 103 -21.76 -3.51 -4.96
N ILE A 104 -20.94 -2.65 -5.58
CA ILE A 104 -19.56 -2.46 -5.16
C ILE A 104 -19.53 -1.19 -4.30
N THR A 105 -19.19 -1.35 -3.03
CA THR A 105 -19.15 -0.27 -2.05
C THR A 105 -17.75 0.32 -1.97
N PHE A 106 -17.64 1.64 -2.12
CA PHE A 106 -16.41 2.40 -1.94
C PHE A 106 -16.68 3.68 -1.13
N PRO A 107 -15.67 4.23 -0.42
CA PRO A 107 -14.33 3.67 -0.23
C PRO A 107 -14.32 2.44 0.67
N GLN A 108 -13.23 1.68 0.64
CA GLN A 108 -12.97 0.57 1.56
C GLN A 108 -11.67 0.83 2.31
N ASP A 109 -11.65 0.57 3.61
CA ASP A 109 -10.46 0.68 4.44
C ASP A 109 -9.92 -0.70 4.81
N PHE A 110 -8.60 -0.81 4.75
CA PHE A 110 -7.83 -2.03 5.07
C PHE A 110 -6.70 -1.70 6.04
N VAL A 111 -6.31 -2.71 6.82
CA VAL A 111 -5.09 -2.65 7.63
C VAL A 111 -4.08 -3.60 7.00
N GLY A 112 -2.83 -3.18 6.90
CA GLY A 112 -1.76 -4.01 6.34
C GLY A 112 -0.59 -4.20 7.27
N ILE A 113 0.08 -5.34 7.13
CA ILE A 113 1.33 -5.67 7.80
C ILE A 113 2.43 -5.81 6.75
N VAL A 114 3.52 -5.07 6.96
CA VAL A 114 4.66 -5.00 6.06
C VAL A 114 5.79 -5.89 6.57
N THR A 115 6.35 -6.73 5.70
CA THR A 115 7.48 -7.61 6.02
C THR A 115 8.44 -7.66 4.83
N GLY A 116 9.59 -6.99 4.96
CA GLY A 116 10.54 -6.85 3.85
C GLY A 116 9.91 -6.12 2.67
N SER A 117 9.99 -6.69 1.47
CA SER A 117 9.42 -6.09 0.24
C SER A 117 7.98 -6.56 -0.04
N LYS A 118 7.26 -7.03 0.99
CA LYS A 118 5.89 -7.54 0.88
C LYS A 118 4.99 -6.92 1.95
N PHE A 119 3.70 -6.87 1.67
CA PHE A 119 2.69 -6.65 2.69
C PHE A 119 1.44 -7.49 2.42
N SER A 120 0.74 -7.85 3.49
CA SER A 120 -0.64 -8.37 3.42
C SER A 120 -1.61 -7.25 3.77
N MET A 121 -2.84 -7.32 3.24
CA MET A 121 -3.95 -6.46 3.62
C MET A 121 -5.08 -7.30 4.18
N ASP A 122 -5.64 -6.86 5.29
CA ASP A 122 -6.78 -7.48 5.96
C ASP A 122 -7.91 -6.46 6.12
N GLN A 123 -9.14 -6.94 6.09
CA GLN A 123 -10.34 -6.20 6.47
C GLN A 123 -11.16 -7.10 7.39
N ASN A 124 -11.52 -6.59 8.57
CA ASN A 124 -12.30 -7.35 9.56
C ASN A 124 -11.73 -8.75 9.86
N GLN A 125 -10.40 -8.87 9.96
CA GLN A 125 -9.66 -10.12 10.22
C GLN A 125 -9.65 -11.14 9.05
N ALA A 126 -10.17 -10.77 7.88
CA ALA A 126 -10.07 -11.57 6.67
C ALA A 126 -9.00 -11.02 5.74
N LEU A 127 -8.11 -11.89 5.25
CA LEU A 127 -7.06 -11.55 4.28
C LEU A 127 -7.68 -11.17 2.93
N GLN A 128 -7.38 -9.95 2.50
CA GLN A 128 -7.89 -9.32 1.28
C GLN A 128 -6.86 -9.36 0.14
N GLY A 129 -5.57 -9.51 0.45
CA GLY A 129 -4.56 -9.65 -0.58
C GLY A 129 -3.14 -9.69 -0.04
N VAL A 130 -2.23 -10.14 -0.90
CA VAL A 130 -0.78 -10.14 -0.65
C VAL A 130 -0.09 -9.46 -1.82
N PHE A 131 0.79 -8.53 -1.50
CA PHE A 131 1.41 -7.64 -2.47
C PHE A 131 2.92 -7.61 -2.26
N ASN A 132 3.65 -7.58 -3.37
CA ASN A 132 5.04 -7.15 -3.41
C ASN A 132 5.06 -5.66 -3.74
N PHE A 133 6.06 -4.96 -3.23
CA PHE A 133 6.23 -3.55 -3.56
C PHE A 133 7.70 -3.17 -3.75
N THR A 134 7.87 -2.09 -4.49
CA THR A 134 9.10 -1.33 -4.68
C THR A 134 8.80 0.14 -4.37
N THR A 135 9.76 1.04 -4.59
CA THR A 135 9.51 2.48 -4.47
C THR A 135 8.36 2.95 -5.34
N ASP A 136 8.25 2.43 -6.56
CA ASP A 136 7.39 2.99 -7.61
C ASP A 136 6.18 2.12 -7.97
N ASN A 137 6.23 0.82 -7.64
CA ASN A 137 5.22 -0.15 -8.02
C ASN A 137 4.79 -1.04 -6.85
N ILE A 138 3.49 -1.34 -6.79
CA ILE A 138 2.90 -2.41 -6.01
C ILE A 138 2.32 -3.44 -7.00
N THR A 139 2.53 -4.72 -6.74
CA THR A 139 1.97 -5.81 -7.55
C THR A 139 1.52 -6.95 -6.66
N GLY A 140 0.30 -7.44 -6.89
CA GLY A 140 -0.22 -8.56 -6.13
C GLY A 140 -1.56 -9.06 -6.64
N THR A 141 -2.25 -9.74 -5.74
CA THR A 141 -3.57 -10.31 -6.02
C THR A 141 -4.53 -9.79 -4.96
N MET A 142 -5.65 -9.22 -5.41
CA MET A 142 -6.76 -8.87 -4.53
C MET A 142 -7.75 -10.03 -4.51
N SER A 143 -8.27 -10.34 -3.33
CA SER A 143 -9.29 -11.36 -3.09
C SER A 143 -10.10 -10.97 -1.87
N GLU A 144 -11.24 -10.34 -2.09
CA GLU A 144 -12.26 -10.10 -1.10
C GLU A 144 -13.29 -11.23 -1.14
N LYS A 145 -13.64 -11.74 0.04
CA LYS A 145 -14.72 -12.70 0.22
C LYS A 145 -15.46 -12.36 1.50
N ASP A 146 -16.74 -12.09 1.36
CA ASP A 146 -17.68 -11.89 2.46
C ASP A 146 -18.74 -12.99 2.43
N CYS A 147 -19.21 -13.42 3.60
CA CYS A 147 -20.18 -14.49 3.75
C CYS A 147 -21.26 -14.06 4.75
N LEU A 148 -22.46 -13.76 4.25
CA LEU A 148 -23.63 -13.48 5.08
C LEU A 148 -24.58 -14.68 5.10
N ILE A 149 -25.27 -14.90 3.98
CA ILE A 149 -26.09 -16.10 3.72
C ILE A 149 -25.41 -16.95 2.65
N TYR A 150 -24.96 -16.28 1.59
CA TYR A 150 -24.08 -16.80 0.56
C TYR A 150 -22.73 -16.12 0.70
N CYS A 151 -21.67 -16.82 0.33
CA CYS A 151 -20.38 -16.19 0.14
C CYS A 151 -20.34 -15.50 -1.22
N SER A 152 -19.82 -14.28 -1.24
CA SER A 152 -19.55 -13.55 -2.46
C SER A 152 -18.36 -12.64 -2.31
N GLY A 153 -17.80 -12.18 -3.42
CA GLY A 153 -16.73 -11.18 -3.35
C GLY A 153 -15.98 -11.03 -4.66
N TYR A 154 -14.91 -10.26 -4.59
CA TYR A 154 -14.17 -9.78 -5.76
C TYR A 154 -12.75 -10.28 -5.73
N SER A 155 -12.25 -10.73 -6.88
CA SER A 155 -10.85 -11.13 -7.01
C SER A 155 -10.25 -10.63 -8.31
N THR A 156 -8.94 -10.48 -8.33
CA THR A 156 -8.18 -10.33 -9.58
C THR A 156 -7.52 -11.65 -9.93
N ASP A 157 -7.07 -11.79 -11.17
CA ASP A 157 -6.12 -12.87 -11.49
C ASP A 157 -4.78 -12.63 -10.78
N GLN A 158 -4.00 -13.69 -10.64
CA GLN A 158 -2.75 -13.69 -9.89
C GLN A 158 -1.77 -12.62 -10.40
N ASN A 159 -1.30 -11.75 -9.51
CA ASN A 159 -0.32 -10.69 -9.79
C ASN A 159 -0.74 -9.70 -10.89
N THR A 160 -2.03 -9.60 -11.20
CA THR A 160 -2.54 -8.65 -12.21
C THR A 160 -2.98 -7.32 -11.62
N PHE A 161 -3.09 -7.23 -10.29
CA PHE A 161 -3.37 -5.97 -9.61
C PHE A 161 -2.07 -5.18 -9.43
N ILE A 162 -1.90 -4.14 -10.25
CA ILE A 162 -0.71 -3.30 -10.30
C ILE A 162 -1.09 -1.86 -9.95
N LEU A 163 -0.35 -1.26 -9.02
CA LEU A 163 -0.42 0.17 -8.72
C LEU A 163 0.92 0.82 -8.98
N THR A 164 0.87 2.05 -9.49
CA THR A 164 2.02 2.95 -9.64
C THR A 164 1.87 4.11 -8.67
N ARG A 165 2.98 4.58 -8.10
CA ARG A 165 2.98 5.77 -7.25
C ARG A 165 2.50 6.99 -8.04
N VAL A 166 1.66 7.81 -7.42
CA VAL A 166 1.25 9.11 -7.95
C VAL A 166 2.21 10.16 -7.38
N ASN A 167 2.94 10.83 -8.26
CA ASN A 167 3.84 11.94 -7.90
C ASN A 167 3.06 13.22 -7.62
#